data_AF-A0A7K9XAC2-F1
#
_entry.id   AF-A0A7K9XAC2-F1
#
_cell.length_a   1.000
_cell.length_b   1.000
_cell.length_c   1.000
_cell.angle_alpha   90.00
_cell.angle_beta   90.00
_cell.angle_gamma   90.00
#
_symmetry.space_group_name_H-M   'P 1'
#
loop_
_entity.id
_entity.type
_entity.pdbx_description
1 polymer ?
#
loop_
_entity_poly.entity_id
_entity_poly.type
_entity_poly.pdbx_seq_one_letter_code
_entity_poly.pdbx_strand_id
1 'polypeptide(L)'
;IIGCQVRREPLDSTERYTRWINSLTEEQLLTQPLCTSHGPTVIMPTWFCSRQWFFHVGKFDEGGKGVPEDLLFFYEHIRKGGEIFRVNHCLLLYRYHPQAATHSVLEGTIWNHRVQFLEDRVLSSWTSFTIWNAGKQGKKLYRSLSPANRKKVTAFCDVDEKKIAKGFYTYEESEERPKPKIPIRHFRGATPPFVICVKL
;
A
#
# COMPACT_ATOMS: atom_id res chain seq x y z
N ILE A 1 -1.88 -10.22 15.31
CA ILE A 1 -3.32 -9.86 15.38
C ILE A 1 -4.11 -11.01 14.76
N ILE A 2 -5.25 -11.36 15.35
CA ILE A 2 -6.18 -12.37 14.82
C ILE A 2 -7.46 -11.66 14.43
N GLY A 3 -8.02 -11.92 13.25
CA GLY A 3 -9.39 -11.49 12.95
C GLY A 3 -10.17 -12.56 12.21
N CYS A 4 -11.20 -12.17 11.48
CA CYS A 4 -12.13 -13.11 10.85
C CYS A 4 -12.60 -12.61 9.47
N GLN A 5 -13.29 -13.48 8.74
CA GLN A 5 -14.03 -13.04 7.55
C GLN A 5 -15.24 -12.20 7.97
N VAL A 6 -15.66 -11.32 7.07
CA VAL A 6 -16.70 -10.35 7.35
C VAL A 6 -17.75 -10.33 6.25
N ARG A 7 -18.97 -9.94 6.61
CA ARG A 7 -20.04 -9.58 5.67
C ARG A 7 -20.40 -8.12 5.88
N ARG A 8 -20.73 -7.40 4.81
CA ARG A 8 -21.19 -6.01 4.90
C ARG A 8 -22.71 -5.90 4.75
N GLU A 9 -23.27 -4.88 5.41
CA GLU A 9 -24.66 -4.48 5.27
C GLU A 9 -24.72 -2.98 4.92
N PRO A 10 -25.35 -2.59 3.79
CA PRO A 10 -25.90 -3.46 2.75
C PRO A 10 -24.81 -4.23 1.97
N LEU A 11 -25.21 -5.30 1.29
CA LEU A 11 -24.29 -6.28 0.66
C LEU A 11 -23.38 -5.68 -0.42
N ASP A 12 -23.87 -4.66 -1.11
CA ASP A 12 -23.19 -3.90 -2.16
C ASP A 12 -22.14 -2.92 -1.63
N SER A 13 -22.12 -2.66 -0.32
CA SER A 13 -21.15 -1.77 0.30
C SER A 13 -19.73 -2.30 0.11
N THR A 14 -18.95 -1.64 -0.75
CA THR A 14 -17.53 -1.95 -1.01
C THR A 14 -17.28 -3.43 -1.36
N GLU A 15 -18.16 -4.03 -2.17
CA GLU A 15 -18.17 -5.47 -2.47
C GLU A 15 -16.80 -6.02 -2.90
N ARG A 16 -16.09 -5.30 -3.80
CA ARG A 16 -14.76 -5.70 -4.29
C ARG A 16 -13.76 -5.83 -3.14
N TYR A 17 -13.80 -4.91 -2.18
CA TYR A 17 -12.92 -4.93 -1.02
C TYR A 17 -13.26 -6.10 -0.09
N THR A 18 -14.54 -6.28 0.24
CA THR A 18 -15.02 -7.40 1.07
C THR A 18 -14.65 -8.76 0.47
N ARG A 19 -14.80 -8.91 -0.86
CA ARG A 19 -14.40 -10.12 -1.57
C ARG A 19 -12.89 -10.35 -1.47
N TRP A 20 -12.09 -9.30 -1.69
CA TRP A 20 -10.63 -9.37 -1.60
C TRP A 20 -10.16 -9.79 -0.21
N ILE A 21 -10.58 -9.12 0.87
CA ILE A 21 -10.13 -9.47 2.23
C ILE A 21 -10.54 -10.89 2.66
N ASN A 22 -11.69 -11.37 2.19
CA ASN A 22 -12.17 -12.71 2.53
C ASN A 22 -11.50 -13.81 1.70
N SER A 23 -10.97 -13.50 0.52
CA SER A 23 -10.34 -14.47 -0.39
C SER A 23 -8.84 -14.68 -0.16
N LEU A 24 -8.18 -13.82 0.64
CA LEU A 24 -6.74 -13.96 0.91
C LEU A 24 -6.40 -15.29 1.57
N THR A 25 -5.29 -15.91 1.18
CA THR A 25 -4.70 -17.05 1.91
C THR A 25 -3.89 -16.57 3.13
N GLU A 26 -3.55 -17.45 4.07
CA GLU A 26 -2.77 -17.08 5.27
C GLU A 26 -1.42 -16.44 4.93
N GLU A 27 -0.69 -16.99 3.97
CA GLU A 27 0.57 -16.41 3.47
C GLU A 27 0.35 -15.02 2.85
N GLN A 28 -0.79 -14.84 2.16
CA GLN A 28 -1.16 -13.56 1.58
C GLN A 28 -1.55 -12.51 2.63
N LEU A 29 -1.95 -12.89 3.84
CA LEU A 29 -2.26 -11.92 4.89
C LEU A 29 -1.04 -11.09 5.30
N LEU A 30 0.16 -11.68 5.23
CA LEU A 30 1.43 -11.03 5.58
C LEU A 30 2.10 -10.37 4.38
N THR A 31 1.97 -10.95 3.19
CA THR A 31 2.63 -10.44 1.97
C THR A 31 1.81 -9.37 1.24
N GLN A 32 0.48 -9.48 1.18
CA GLN A 32 -0.36 -8.51 0.48
C GLN A 32 -0.44 -7.10 1.10
N PRO A 33 -0.28 -6.87 2.42
CA PRO A 33 -0.13 -5.52 2.97
C PRO A 33 1.02 -4.75 2.33
N LEU A 34 2.07 -5.46 1.91
CA LEU A 34 3.27 -4.89 1.29
C LEU A 34 3.06 -4.63 -0.21
N CYS A 35 2.12 -5.34 -0.84
CA CYS A 35 1.98 -5.40 -2.29
C CYS A 35 0.70 -4.75 -2.84
N THR A 36 -0.30 -4.42 -2.00
CA THR A 36 -1.63 -4.02 -2.46
C THR A 36 -2.08 -2.66 -1.97
N SER A 37 -3.12 -2.15 -2.63
CA SER A 37 -3.69 -0.83 -2.35
C SER A 37 -4.81 -0.77 -1.31
N HIS A 38 -5.15 -1.89 -0.70
CA HIS A 38 -6.45 -2.06 -0.05
C HIS A 38 -6.38 -2.04 1.49
N GLY A 39 -5.32 -1.50 2.09
CA GLY A 39 -5.24 -1.33 3.55
C GLY A 39 -5.01 -2.65 4.29
N PRO A 40 -5.42 -2.77 5.56
CA PRO A 40 -5.19 -3.98 6.34
C PRO A 40 -5.84 -5.21 5.72
N THR A 41 -5.13 -6.34 5.73
CA THR A 41 -5.62 -7.64 5.20
C THR A 41 -6.64 -8.30 6.11
N VAL A 42 -6.73 -7.84 7.34
CA VAL A 42 -7.75 -8.18 8.33
C VAL A 42 -8.31 -6.87 8.86
N ILE A 43 -9.63 -6.71 8.94
CA ILE A 43 -10.24 -5.40 9.23
C ILE A 43 -10.60 -5.24 10.70
N MET A 44 -10.46 -4.03 11.26
CA MET A 44 -11.17 -3.65 12.47
C MET A 44 -12.69 -3.65 12.19
N PRO A 45 -13.56 -3.98 13.16
CA PRO A 45 -13.29 -4.35 14.56
C PRO A 45 -13.02 -5.85 14.82
N THR A 46 -12.58 -6.63 13.82
CA THR A 46 -12.38 -8.09 14.04
C THR A 46 -11.16 -8.44 14.90
N TRP A 47 -10.33 -7.47 15.24
CA TRP A 47 -9.00 -7.72 15.78
C TRP A 47 -9.02 -8.17 17.24
N PHE A 48 -8.40 -9.33 17.46
CA PHE A 48 -8.00 -9.84 18.76
C PHE A 48 -6.47 -9.89 18.84
N CYS A 49 -5.91 -9.37 19.93
CA CYS A 49 -4.50 -9.51 20.24
C CYS A 49 -4.28 -9.49 21.76
N SER A 50 -3.13 -9.98 22.22
CA SER A 50 -2.83 -9.93 23.65
C SER A 50 -2.64 -8.47 24.10
N ARG A 51 -3.08 -8.17 25.33
CA ARG A 51 -2.93 -6.83 25.91
C ARG A 51 -1.46 -6.40 26.01
N GLN A 52 -0.57 -7.34 26.33
CA GLN A 52 0.87 -7.08 26.36
C GLN A 52 1.39 -6.67 24.98
N TRP A 53 0.97 -7.36 23.93
CA TRP A 53 1.35 -7.02 22.56
C TRP A 53 0.79 -5.67 22.12
N PHE A 54 -0.47 -5.35 22.45
CA PHE A 54 -1.07 -4.04 22.18
C PHE A 54 -0.24 -2.89 22.77
N PHE A 55 0.20 -3.01 24.02
CA PHE A 55 1.09 -2.01 24.63
C PHE A 55 2.48 -2.00 24.03
N HIS A 56 3.00 -3.16 23.63
CA HIS A 56 4.29 -3.25 22.95
C HIS A 56 4.27 -2.55 21.58
N VAL A 57 3.19 -2.67 20.81
CA VAL A 57 3.03 -2.00 19.50
C VAL A 57 3.02 -0.49 19.67
N GLY A 58 2.35 0.00 20.71
CA GLY A 58 2.03 1.42 20.88
C GLY A 58 0.56 1.59 20.55
N LYS A 59 -0.18 2.20 21.48
CA LYS A 59 -1.64 2.39 21.42
C LYS A 59 -2.05 3.08 20.10
N PHE A 60 -3.35 3.11 19.82
CA PHE A 60 -3.87 3.86 18.67
C PHE A 60 -3.48 5.34 18.73
N ASP A 61 -3.28 5.93 17.56
CA ASP A 61 -3.01 7.35 17.40
C ASP A 61 -4.31 8.14 17.65
N GLU A 62 -4.30 9.00 18.67
CA GLU A 62 -5.44 9.83 19.08
C GLU A 62 -5.39 11.25 18.45
N GLY A 63 -4.61 11.44 17.39
CA GLY A 63 -4.43 12.73 16.70
C GLY A 63 -5.70 13.35 16.09
N GLY A 64 -6.84 12.65 16.14
CA GLY A 64 -8.17 13.18 15.85
C GLY A 64 -8.68 12.86 14.44
N LYS A 65 -9.64 13.66 13.95
CA LYS A 65 -10.33 13.42 12.67
C LYS A 65 -9.34 13.38 11.50
N GLY A 66 -9.44 12.34 10.68
CA GLY A 66 -8.63 12.17 9.47
C GLY A 66 -7.35 11.36 9.66
N VAL A 67 -7.02 10.95 10.90
CA VAL A 67 -5.96 9.98 11.18
C VAL A 67 -6.47 8.57 10.88
N PRO A 68 -5.77 7.76 10.06
CA PRO A 68 -6.11 6.36 9.83
C PRO A 68 -5.48 5.47 10.92
N GLU A 69 -5.95 5.60 12.15
CA GLU A 69 -5.44 4.98 13.37
C GLU A 69 -5.29 3.45 13.25
N ASP A 70 -6.27 2.79 12.65
CA ASP A 70 -6.24 1.34 12.43
C ASP A 70 -5.08 0.96 11.51
N LEU A 71 -4.90 1.68 10.41
CA LEU A 71 -3.83 1.41 9.44
C LEU A 71 -2.44 1.62 10.07
N LEU A 72 -2.29 2.69 10.86
CA LEU A 72 -1.04 3.00 11.55
C LEU A 72 -0.68 1.91 12.56
N PHE A 73 -1.64 1.50 13.39
CA PHE A 73 -1.44 0.41 14.34
C PHE A 73 -1.07 -0.89 13.62
N PHE A 74 -1.74 -1.18 12.51
CA PHE A 74 -1.45 -2.37 11.70
C PHE A 74 -0.04 -2.36 11.10
N TYR A 75 0.44 -1.21 10.62
CA TYR A 75 1.82 -1.07 10.13
C TYR A 75 2.85 -1.21 11.24
N GLU A 76 2.62 -0.60 12.41
CA GLU A 76 3.51 -0.78 13.58
C GLU A 76 3.54 -2.22 14.07
N HIS A 77 2.38 -2.89 14.06
CA HIS A 77 2.29 -4.31 14.37
C HIS A 77 3.20 -5.16 13.47
N ILE A 78 3.17 -4.92 12.15
CA ILE A 78 4.02 -5.64 11.19
C ILE A 78 5.49 -5.23 11.35
N ARG A 79 5.77 -3.93 11.58
CA ARG A 79 7.15 -3.42 11.78
C ARG A 79 7.84 -4.11 12.95
N LYS A 80 7.11 -4.40 14.03
CA LYS A 80 7.63 -5.11 15.21
C LYS A 80 7.65 -6.63 15.07
N GLY A 81 7.42 -7.16 13.87
CA GLY A 81 7.47 -8.60 13.59
C GLY A 81 6.23 -9.36 14.05
N GLY A 82 5.11 -8.67 14.22
CA GLY A 82 3.87 -9.32 14.60
C GLY A 82 3.21 -10.08 13.44
N GLU A 83 2.63 -11.22 13.78
CA GLU A 83 1.98 -12.11 12.81
C GLU A 83 0.48 -11.83 12.68
N ILE A 84 -0.07 -12.14 11.51
CA ILE A 84 -1.47 -11.91 11.17
C ILE A 84 -2.14 -13.25 10.90
N PHE A 85 -3.22 -13.51 11.63
CA PHE A 85 -4.05 -14.71 11.44
C PHE A 85 -5.49 -14.30 11.13
N ARG A 86 -6.18 -15.12 10.33
CA ARG A 86 -7.60 -14.95 10.04
C ARG A 86 -8.34 -16.26 10.24
N VAL A 87 -9.36 -16.23 11.07
CA VAL A 87 -10.35 -17.30 11.15
C VAL A 87 -11.22 -17.25 9.89
N ASN A 88 -11.21 -18.34 9.11
CA ASN A 88 -11.96 -18.46 7.84
C ASN A 88 -13.45 -18.74 8.06
N HIS A 89 -14.05 -17.99 8.98
CA HIS A 89 -15.48 -17.98 9.25
C HIS A 89 -15.98 -16.54 9.29
N CYS A 90 -17.17 -16.32 8.74
CA CYS A 90 -17.83 -15.03 8.76
C CYS A 90 -18.38 -14.76 10.16
N LEU A 91 -17.61 -14.06 11.01
CA LEU A 91 -17.98 -13.81 12.41
C LEU A 91 -18.36 -12.35 12.69
N LEU A 92 -18.25 -11.46 11.70
CA LEU A 92 -18.61 -10.06 11.84
C LEU A 92 -19.55 -9.60 10.71
N LEU A 93 -20.66 -8.96 11.10
CA LEU A 93 -21.47 -8.14 10.21
C LEU A 93 -21.04 -6.67 10.35
N TYR A 94 -20.41 -6.13 9.32
CA TYR A 94 -19.96 -4.74 9.26
C TYR A 94 -21.03 -3.89 8.59
N ARG A 95 -21.72 -3.05 9.35
CA ARG A 95 -22.73 -2.13 8.82
C ARG A 95 -22.08 -0.87 8.26
N TYR A 96 -22.30 -0.61 6.99
CA TYR A 96 -21.94 0.67 6.37
C TYR A 96 -22.84 1.77 6.93
N HIS A 97 -22.24 2.94 7.17
CA HIS A 97 -22.96 4.13 7.60
C HIS A 97 -22.42 5.36 6.86
N PRO A 98 -23.28 6.26 6.34
CA PRO A 98 -22.84 7.45 5.59
C PRO A 98 -21.94 8.41 6.38
N GLN A 99 -22.01 8.39 7.72
CA GLN A 99 -21.18 9.23 8.58
C GLN A 99 -19.91 8.51 9.08
N ALA A 100 -19.44 7.48 8.36
CA ALA A 100 -18.23 6.77 8.74
C ALA A 100 -17.01 7.69 8.81
N ALA A 101 -16.19 7.55 9.86
CA ALA A 101 -14.99 8.36 10.07
C ALA A 101 -13.99 8.24 8.90
N THR A 102 -14.01 7.12 8.16
CA THR A 102 -13.20 6.90 6.95
C THR A 102 -13.35 8.03 5.92
N HIS A 103 -14.51 8.69 5.83
CA HIS A 103 -14.72 9.82 4.91
C HIS A 103 -13.88 11.05 5.26
N SER A 104 -13.41 11.17 6.50
CA SER A 104 -12.52 12.26 6.93
C SER A 104 -11.06 12.03 6.56
N VAL A 105 -10.68 10.79 6.20
CA VAL A 105 -9.31 10.43 5.86
C VAL A 105 -9.03 10.77 4.39
N LEU A 106 -8.03 11.62 4.15
CA LEU A 106 -7.64 12.01 2.80
C LEU A 106 -6.88 10.89 2.09
N GLU A 107 -7.16 10.70 0.79
CA GLU A 107 -6.43 9.72 -0.05
C GLU A 107 -4.90 9.96 -0.01
N GLY A 108 -4.48 11.23 0.03
CA GLY A 108 -3.07 11.62 0.13
C GLY A 108 -2.40 11.13 1.42
N THR A 109 -3.12 11.15 2.55
CA THR A 109 -2.62 10.64 3.84
C THR A 109 -2.37 9.15 3.76
N ILE A 110 -3.35 8.37 3.27
CA ILE A 110 -3.21 6.93 3.06
C ILE A 110 -2.06 6.63 2.10
N TRP A 111 -1.96 7.39 1.00
CA TRP A 111 -0.88 7.25 0.03
C TRP A 111 0.50 7.42 0.66
N ASN A 112 0.70 8.48 1.45
CA ASN A 112 1.99 8.76 2.09
C ASN A 112 2.40 7.64 3.05
N HIS A 113 1.50 7.18 3.92
CA HIS A 113 1.80 6.06 4.82
C HIS A 113 2.12 4.77 4.06
N ARG A 114 1.45 4.51 2.93
CA ARG A 114 1.73 3.35 2.08
C ARG A 114 3.10 3.42 1.40
N VAL A 115 3.45 4.59 0.87
CA VAL A 115 4.78 4.79 0.26
C VAL A 115 5.87 4.61 1.32
N GLN A 116 5.70 5.20 2.49
CA GLN A 116 6.65 5.04 3.60
C GLN A 116 6.79 3.57 4.02
N PHE A 117 5.67 2.85 4.19
CA PHE A 117 5.70 1.43 4.54
C PHE A 117 6.39 0.57 3.48
N LEU A 118 6.16 0.85 2.19
CA LEU A 118 6.85 0.22 1.06
C LEU A 118 8.36 0.50 1.11
N GLU A 119 8.76 1.75 1.40
CA GLU A 119 10.15 2.14 1.51
C GLU A 119 10.86 1.39 2.65
N ASP A 120 10.24 1.35 3.83
CA ASP A 120 10.82 0.75 5.03
C ASP A 120 10.97 -0.77 4.90
N ARG A 121 9.96 -1.45 4.34
CA ARG A 121 9.88 -2.92 4.36
C ARG A 121 10.46 -3.59 3.13
N VAL A 122 10.34 -2.96 1.96
CA VAL A 122 10.71 -3.57 0.69
C VAL A 122 11.93 -2.86 0.12
N LEU A 123 11.82 -1.55 -0.13
CA LEU A 123 12.87 -0.82 -0.85
C LEU A 123 14.15 -0.65 -0.02
N SER A 124 14.08 -0.73 1.31
CA SER A 124 15.24 -0.73 2.20
C SER A 124 16.23 -1.85 1.88
N SER A 125 15.73 -3.02 1.49
CA SER A 125 16.53 -4.19 1.13
C SER A 125 17.00 -4.20 -0.33
N TRP A 126 16.41 -3.35 -1.19
CA TRP A 126 16.71 -3.32 -2.62
C TRP A 126 17.76 -2.26 -2.94
N THR A 127 18.69 -2.59 -3.82
CA THR A 127 19.71 -1.66 -4.34
C THR A 127 19.21 -0.92 -5.58
N SER A 128 18.31 -1.55 -6.35
CA SER A 128 17.73 -0.99 -7.55
C SER A 128 16.38 -1.66 -7.86
N PHE A 129 15.50 -0.97 -8.60
CA PHE A 129 14.23 -1.54 -9.07
C PHE A 129 13.64 -0.79 -10.27
N THR A 130 12.71 -1.45 -10.97
CA THR A 130 11.95 -0.88 -12.08
C THR A 130 10.52 -0.58 -11.66
N ILE A 131 9.98 0.58 -12.05
CA ILE A 131 8.56 0.91 -11.86
C ILE A 131 7.77 0.49 -13.10
N TRP A 132 6.85 -0.47 -12.95
CA TRP A 132 5.91 -0.82 -14.01
C TRP A 132 4.73 0.16 -13.99
N ASN A 133 4.60 0.92 -15.08
CA ASN A 133 3.63 1.99 -15.41
C ASN A 133 4.33 3.35 -15.61
N ALA A 134 4.58 3.71 -16.87
CA ALA A 134 5.15 5.01 -17.24
C ALA A 134 4.09 6.15 -17.32
N GLY A 135 2.91 5.92 -16.78
CA GLY A 135 1.76 6.83 -16.71
C GLY A 135 1.62 7.54 -15.36
N LYS A 136 0.39 7.96 -15.03
CA LYS A 136 0.10 8.82 -13.88
C LYS A 136 0.49 8.18 -12.53
N GLN A 137 0.19 6.88 -12.35
CA GLN A 137 0.40 6.21 -11.05
C GLN A 137 1.88 5.94 -10.77
N GLY A 138 2.62 5.37 -11.74
CA GLY A 138 4.07 5.16 -11.54
C GLY A 138 4.83 6.46 -11.37
N LYS A 139 4.46 7.53 -12.10
CA LYS A 139 5.03 8.87 -11.89
C LYS A 139 4.64 9.48 -10.55
N LYS A 140 3.42 9.23 -10.04
CA LYS A 140 3.02 9.63 -8.69
C LYS A 140 3.91 8.92 -7.65
N LEU A 141 4.10 7.60 -7.78
CA LEU A 141 5.00 6.84 -6.90
C LEU A 141 6.41 7.42 -6.90
N TYR A 142 7.02 7.56 -8.08
CA TYR A 142 8.39 8.08 -8.19
C TYR A 142 8.58 9.44 -7.48
N ARG A 143 7.61 10.35 -7.64
CA ARG A 143 7.65 11.68 -6.99
C ARG A 143 7.46 11.61 -5.47
N SER A 144 6.73 10.62 -4.98
CA SER A 144 6.50 10.41 -3.55
C SER A 144 7.62 9.68 -2.82
N LEU A 145 8.56 9.06 -3.54
CA LEU A 145 9.70 8.37 -2.94
C LEU A 145 10.69 9.36 -2.30
N SER A 146 11.33 8.93 -1.22
CA SER A 146 12.48 9.62 -0.63
C SER A 146 13.60 9.81 -1.67
N PRO A 147 14.46 10.85 -1.52
CA PRO A 147 15.59 11.05 -2.41
C PRO A 147 16.48 9.80 -2.54
N ALA A 148 16.68 9.07 -1.45
CA ALA A 148 17.49 7.85 -1.43
C ALA A 148 16.88 6.74 -2.29
N ASN A 149 15.58 6.47 -2.16
CA ASN A 149 14.93 5.42 -2.95
C ASN A 149 14.63 5.83 -4.40
N ARG A 150 14.49 7.14 -4.69
CA ARG A 150 14.42 7.63 -6.08
C ARG A 150 15.65 7.24 -6.89
N LYS A 151 16.85 7.32 -6.29
CA LYS A 151 18.12 6.94 -6.93
C LYS A 151 18.22 5.45 -7.27
N LYS A 152 17.40 4.61 -6.62
CA LYS A 152 17.32 3.18 -6.90
C LYS A 152 16.46 2.86 -8.13
N VAL A 153 15.68 3.81 -8.63
CA VAL A 153 14.81 3.59 -9.79
C VAL A 153 15.64 3.60 -11.07
N THR A 154 15.75 2.45 -11.72
CA THR A 154 16.58 2.29 -12.93
C THR A 154 15.81 2.63 -14.20
N ALA A 155 14.51 2.36 -14.23
CA ALA A 155 13.65 2.61 -15.36
C ALA A 155 12.17 2.67 -14.96
N PHE A 156 11.37 3.25 -15.85
CA PHE A 156 9.97 2.88 -16.00
C PHE A 156 9.84 1.81 -17.08
N CYS A 157 8.89 0.90 -16.92
CA CYS A 157 8.48 0.01 -18.00
C CYS A 157 6.99 0.09 -18.30
N ASP A 158 6.64 -0.13 -19.57
CA ASP A 158 5.27 -0.16 -20.05
C ASP A 158 5.14 -1.07 -21.29
N VAL A 159 3.90 -1.30 -21.72
CA VAL A 159 3.56 -2.00 -22.97
C VAL A 159 3.02 -1.03 -24.03
N ASP A 160 2.59 0.16 -23.60
CA ASP A 160 2.09 1.20 -24.49
C ASP A 160 3.23 1.86 -25.27
N GLU A 161 3.28 1.60 -26.58
CA GLU A 161 4.27 2.14 -27.51
C GLU A 161 4.38 3.66 -27.46
N LYS A 162 3.27 4.39 -27.24
CA LYS A 162 3.30 5.86 -27.16
C LYS A 162 4.05 6.34 -25.92
N LYS A 163 4.00 5.59 -24.82
CA LYS A 163 4.77 5.93 -23.62
C LYS A 163 6.24 5.55 -23.80
N ILE A 164 6.51 4.41 -24.42
CA ILE A 164 7.88 3.93 -24.69
C ILE A 164 8.59 4.87 -25.66
N ALA A 165 7.90 5.35 -26.70
CA ALA A 165 8.42 6.29 -27.69
C ALA A 165 8.88 7.64 -27.09
N LYS A 166 8.41 7.99 -25.89
CA LYS A 166 8.91 9.18 -25.17
C LYS A 166 10.37 9.03 -24.71
N GLY A 167 10.87 7.79 -24.61
CA GLY A 167 12.25 7.47 -24.27
C GLY A 167 12.62 7.65 -22.80
N PHE A 168 12.22 8.77 -22.17
CA PHE A 168 12.51 9.06 -20.76
C PHE A 168 11.42 9.89 -20.09
N TYR A 169 11.39 9.82 -18.76
CA TYR A 169 10.64 10.72 -17.88
C TYR A 169 11.61 11.68 -17.20
N THR A 170 11.36 12.99 -17.31
CA THR A 170 12.07 14.01 -16.53
C THR A 170 11.26 14.37 -15.30
N TYR A 171 11.89 14.38 -14.13
CA TYR A 171 11.25 14.88 -12.92
C TYR A 171 11.41 16.41 -12.83
N GLU A 172 10.42 17.13 -13.35
CA GLU A 172 10.49 18.58 -13.51
C GLU A 172 10.54 19.38 -12.19
N GLU A 173 9.92 18.86 -11.12
CA GLU A 173 9.87 19.51 -9.81
C GLU A 173 11.11 19.17 -8.95
N SER A 174 12.09 18.42 -9.47
CA SER A 174 13.31 18.11 -8.75
C SER A 174 14.19 19.36 -8.59
N GLU A 175 14.76 19.53 -7.40
CA GLU A 175 15.76 20.57 -7.11
C GLU A 175 17.16 20.20 -7.69
N GLU A 176 17.39 18.92 -8.01
CA GLU A 176 18.66 18.43 -8.55
C GLU A 176 18.95 18.99 -9.96
N ARG A 177 20.23 19.35 -10.21
CA ARG A 177 20.74 19.87 -11.48
C ARG A 177 21.91 19.00 -11.96
N PRO A 178 21.84 18.34 -13.14
CA PRO A 178 20.71 18.32 -14.07
C PRO A 178 19.50 17.58 -13.51
N LYS A 179 18.30 17.91 -14.02
CA LYS A 179 17.05 17.26 -13.57
C LYS A 179 17.12 15.74 -13.82
N PRO A 180 16.65 14.90 -12.88
CA PRO A 180 16.65 13.45 -13.05
C PRO A 180 15.87 13.03 -14.30
N LYS A 181 16.50 12.18 -15.12
CA LYS A 181 15.90 11.58 -16.33
C LYS A 181 15.93 10.07 -16.20
N ILE A 182 14.75 9.45 -16.19
CA ILE A 182 14.59 8.02 -15.94
C ILE A 182 14.11 7.39 -17.25
N PRO A 183 14.81 6.40 -17.80
CA PRO A 183 14.45 5.81 -19.08
C PRO A 183 13.09 5.10 -19.00
N ILE A 184 12.32 5.15 -20.10
CA ILE A 184 11.10 4.38 -20.29
C ILE A 184 11.41 3.26 -21.28
N ARG A 185 11.25 2.01 -20.84
CA ARG A 185 11.57 0.82 -21.64
C ARG A 185 10.33 -0.03 -21.89
N HIS A 186 10.37 -0.81 -22.95
CA HIS A 186 9.40 -1.90 -23.13
C HIS A 186 9.59 -2.94 -22.01
N PHE A 187 8.51 -3.57 -21.54
CA PHE A 187 8.56 -4.52 -20.41
C PHE A 187 9.58 -5.66 -20.59
N ARG A 188 9.82 -6.11 -21.84
CA ARG A 188 10.82 -7.14 -22.15
C ARG A 188 12.26 -6.72 -21.87
N GLY A 189 12.56 -5.42 -21.91
CA GLY A 189 13.89 -4.87 -21.62
C GLY A 189 14.04 -4.34 -20.20
N ALA A 190 13.06 -4.62 -19.34
CA ALA A 190 13.00 -4.15 -17.97
C ALA A 190 13.62 -5.18 -17.01
N THR A 191 14.33 -4.72 -15.98
CA THR A 191 15.06 -5.59 -15.06
C THR A 191 14.34 -5.68 -13.70
N PRO A 192 14.20 -6.88 -13.13
CA PRO A 192 13.68 -7.04 -11.77
C PRO A 192 14.66 -6.42 -10.74
N PRO A 193 14.18 -6.14 -9.51
CA PRO A 193 12.81 -6.31 -9.03
C PRO A 193 11.85 -5.21 -9.53
N PHE A 194 10.53 -5.47 -9.45
CA PHE A 194 9.49 -4.57 -9.96
C PHE A 194 8.60 -4.01 -8.86
N VAL A 195 8.27 -2.73 -8.96
CA VAL A 195 7.11 -2.14 -8.27
C VAL A 195 6.03 -1.89 -9.31
N ILE A 196 4.91 -2.60 -9.18
CA ILE A 196 3.82 -2.54 -10.16
C ILE A 196 2.78 -1.53 -9.70
N CYS A 197 2.57 -0.48 -10.49
CA CYS A 197 1.56 0.54 -10.22
C CYS A 197 0.41 0.39 -11.21
N VAL A 198 -0.64 -0.34 -10.84
CA VAL A 198 -1.86 -0.45 -11.67
C VAL A 198 -3.00 0.34 -11.06
N LYS A 199 -3.79 1.01 -11.90
CA LYS A 199 -5.11 1.51 -11.50
C LYS A 199 -6.10 0.39 -11.81
N LEU A 200 -6.69 -0.16 -10.76
CA LEU A 200 -7.68 -1.23 -10.80
C LEU A 200 -9.10 -0.72 -11.00
#